data_AF-A0A0C3AQQ2-F1
#
_entry.id   AF-A0A0C3AQQ2-F1
#
_cell.length_a   1.000
_cell.length_b   1.000
_cell.length_c   1.000
_cell.angle_alpha   90.00
_cell.angle_beta   90.00
_cell.angle_gamma   90.00
#
_symmetry.space_group_name_H-M   'P 1'
#
loop_
_entity.id
_entity.type
_entity.pdbx_description
1 polymer ?
#
loop_
_entity_poly.entity_id
_entity_poly.type
_entity_poly.pdbx_seq_one_letter_code
_entity_poly.pdbx_strand_id
1 'polypeptide(L)'
;QWTRDERLLARFFFSRDTATTMSTETFCSTVADAFIALDERFKVPIEAFKKRPDFRLLSFDEKFNGIVISPLQKLNRDAILIIDALDECDNEHGSRDELLNALHGQQFSSPRLRILATGRPEFDIKQWARRSDVQYANFAQLEGSSKDVEMYIKHRLQDLPNIQDRLYQVIKHADGVFIWARIACDLVDNSADIDGLLEELGKEVSLDFLYKVALRQSIPRNERSQQAFTTVLQMVLAAREPLSIAQLELLSPKPGLVEGIVTRLGALL
;
A
#
# COMPACT_ATOMS: atom_id res chain seq x y z
N GLN A 1 -3.93 2.03 22.89
CA GLN A 1 -5.28 2.07 23.48
C GLN A 1 -6.11 0.88 22.99
N TRP A 2 -6.17 0.61 21.69
CA TRP A 2 -6.90 -0.52 21.09
C TRP A 2 -6.47 -1.92 21.54
N THR A 3 -5.16 -2.19 21.61
CA THR A 3 -4.60 -3.44 22.16
C THR A 3 -4.91 -3.63 23.64
N ARG A 4 -5.20 -2.53 24.36
CA ARG A 4 -5.57 -2.53 25.79
C ARG A 4 -7.04 -2.88 26.02
N ASP A 5 -7.90 -2.70 25.02
CA ASP A 5 -9.35 -2.90 25.12
C ASP A 5 -9.80 -4.26 24.52
N GLU A 6 -8.86 -5.15 24.14
CA GLU A 6 -9.12 -6.47 23.54
C GLU A 6 -10.11 -6.45 22.36
N ARG A 7 -10.15 -5.35 21.61
CA ARG A 7 -11.02 -5.23 20.43
C ARG A 7 -10.49 -6.10 19.29
N LEU A 8 -11.39 -6.80 18.62
CA LEU A 8 -11.04 -7.60 17.45
C LEU A 8 -10.65 -6.69 16.30
N LEU A 9 -9.55 -7.04 15.64
CA LEU A 9 -9.03 -6.30 14.49
C LEU A 9 -8.66 -7.29 13.39
N ALA A 10 -9.11 -6.99 12.18
CA ALA A 10 -8.65 -7.65 10.97
C ALA A 10 -8.12 -6.59 10.00
N ARG A 11 -7.12 -6.97 9.20
CA ARG A 11 -6.59 -6.16 8.11
C ARG A 11 -6.56 -7.00 6.85
N PHE A 12 -6.95 -6.39 5.73
CA PHE A 12 -6.72 -6.92 4.40
C PHE A 12 -6.09 -5.82 3.55
N PHE A 13 -4.99 -6.12 2.87
CA PHE A 13 -4.29 -5.19 1.98
C PHE A 13 -4.40 -5.71 0.56
N PHE A 14 -5.11 -4.99 -0.30
CA PHE A 14 -5.16 -5.32 -1.71
C PHE A 14 -3.86 -4.94 -2.39
N SER A 15 -3.34 -5.83 -3.24
CA SER A 15 -2.13 -5.55 -4.00
C SER A 15 -2.17 -6.23 -5.35
N ARG A 16 -1.99 -5.47 -6.43
CA ARG A 16 -1.90 -6.04 -7.79
C ARG A 16 -0.67 -6.91 -7.97
N ASP A 17 0.36 -6.69 -7.16
CA ASP A 17 1.63 -7.41 -7.22
C ASP A 17 1.57 -8.74 -6.47
N THR A 18 0.48 -9.04 -5.75
CA THR A 18 0.39 -10.25 -4.91
C THR A 18 -0.83 -11.09 -5.31
N ALA A 19 -0.59 -12.29 -5.87
CA ALA A 19 -1.64 -13.19 -6.36
C ALA A 19 -2.73 -13.51 -5.32
N THR A 20 -2.38 -13.58 -4.04
CA THR A 20 -3.33 -13.90 -2.96
C THR A 20 -4.19 -12.73 -2.52
N THR A 21 -3.76 -11.48 -2.78
CA THR A 21 -4.44 -10.27 -2.33
C THR A 21 -4.82 -9.30 -3.44
N MET A 22 -4.59 -9.66 -4.70
CA MET A 22 -5.09 -8.90 -5.86
C MET A 22 -6.62 -9.01 -6.00
N SER A 23 -7.25 -10.07 -5.48
CA SER A 23 -8.68 -10.34 -5.62
C SER A 23 -9.39 -10.56 -4.28
N THR A 24 -10.72 -10.69 -4.33
CA THR A 24 -11.57 -10.94 -3.15
C THR A 24 -11.62 -12.40 -2.71
N GLU A 25 -10.97 -13.31 -3.45
CA GLU A 25 -11.07 -14.76 -3.24
C GLU A 25 -10.70 -15.19 -1.82
N THR A 26 -9.62 -14.63 -1.28
CA THR A 26 -9.11 -14.95 0.07
C THR A 26 -9.59 -13.96 1.14
N PHE A 27 -10.36 -12.94 0.77
CA PHE A 27 -10.72 -11.83 1.64
C PHE A 27 -11.45 -12.30 2.90
N CYS A 28 -12.56 -13.02 2.72
CA CYS A 28 -13.39 -13.45 3.84
C CYS A 28 -12.65 -14.43 4.75
N SER A 29 -11.85 -15.35 4.20
CA SER A 29 -11.06 -16.30 5.00
C SER A 29 -9.97 -15.60 5.79
N THR A 30 -9.26 -14.64 5.19
CA THR A 30 -8.20 -13.86 5.86
C THR A 30 -8.76 -13.09 7.05
N VAL A 31 -9.91 -12.44 6.88
CA VAL A 31 -10.60 -11.72 7.98
C VAL A 31 -11.05 -12.68 9.08
N ALA A 32 -11.65 -13.81 8.70
CA ALA A 32 -12.10 -14.84 9.64
C ALA A 32 -10.94 -15.42 10.45
N ASP A 33 -9.82 -15.73 9.79
CA ASP A 33 -8.63 -16.32 10.42
C ASP A 33 -7.96 -15.30 11.36
N ALA A 34 -7.97 -14.01 11.04
CA ALA A 34 -7.52 -12.94 11.94
C ALA A 34 -8.38 -12.86 13.21
N PHE A 35 -9.70 -13.02 13.11
CA PHE A 35 -10.58 -13.07 14.28
C PHE A 35 -10.32 -14.32 15.13
N ILE A 36 -10.11 -15.48 14.52
CA ILE A 36 -9.77 -16.72 15.23
C ILE A 36 -8.45 -16.58 15.98
N ALA A 37 -7.44 -15.95 15.38
CA ALA A 37 -6.13 -15.75 16.00
C ALA A 37 -6.20 -14.86 17.25
N LEU A 38 -7.18 -13.93 17.30
CA LEU A 38 -7.39 -13.05 18.45
C LEU A 38 -8.37 -13.62 19.48
N ASP A 39 -9.32 -14.45 19.06
CA ASP A 39 -10.33 -15.07 19.93
C ASP A 39 -10.76 -16.44 19.38
N GLU A 40 -10.27 -17.52 20.01
CA GLU A 40 -10.52 -18.88 19.55
C GLU A 40 -12.01 -19.28 19.52
N ARG A 41 -12.89 -18.54 20.22
CA ARG A 41 -14.34 -18.81 20.22
C ARG A 41 -14.95 -18.68 18.81
N PHE A 42 -14.31 -17.95 17.91
CA PHE A 42 -14.71 -17.81 16.52
C PHE A 42 -14.49 -19.08 15.70
N LYS A 43 -13.55 -19.94 16.10
CA LYS A 43 -13.12 -21.11 15.32
C LYS A 43 -14.27 -22.07 15.04
N VAL A 44 -15.01 -22.46 16.09
CA VAL A 44 -16.11 -23.43 15.97
C VAL A 44 -17.22 -22.97 15.01
N PRO A 45 -17.83 -21.77 15.17
CA PRO A 45 -18.89 -21.32 14.25
C PRO A 45 -18.39 -21.11 12.82
N ILE A 46 -17.17 -20.60 12.62
CA ILE A 46 -16.61 -20.39 11.28
C ILE A 46 -16.35 -21.71 10.57
N GLU A 47 -15.70 -22.67 11.24
CA GLU A 47 -15.41 -23.98 10.66
C GLU A 47 -16.68 -24.78 10.39
N ALA A 48 -17.71 -24.63 11.23
CA ALA A 48 -19.03 -25.23 10.96
C ALA A 48 -19.66 -24.67 9.68
N PHE A 49 -19.55 -23.36 9.42
CA PHE A 49 -20.04 -22.75 8.19
C PHE A 49 -19.24 -23.17 6.96
N LYS A 50 -17.89 -23.20 7.06
CA LYS A 50 -16.99 -23.65 5.98
C LYS A 50 -17.23 -25.12 5.57
N LYS A 51 -17.72 -25.97 6.48
CA LYS A 51 -18.03 -27.39 6.22
C LYS A 51 -19.34 -27.64 5.48
N ARG A 52 -20.14 -26.61 5.18
CA ARG A 52 -21.37 -26.79 4.41
C ARG A 52 -21.06 -27.34 3.01
N PRO A 53 -21.83 -28.31 2.49
CA PRO A 53 -21.58 -28.88 1.15
C PRO A 53 -21.61 -27.85 0.02
N ASP A 54 -22.42 -26.80 0.18
CA ASP A 54 -22.62 -25.73 -0.79
C ASP A 54 -21.66 -24.55 -0.61
N PHE A 55 -20.74 -24.58 0.37
CA PHE A 55 -19.90 -23.43 0.73
C PHE A 55 -19.14 -22.83 -0.47
N ARG A 56 -18.65 -23.68 -1.38
CA ARG A 56 -17.93 -23.23 -2.58
C ARG A 56 -18.82 -22.46 -3.57
N LEU A 57 -20.11 -22.79 -3.60
CA LEU A 57 -21.10 -22.20 -4.50
C LEU A 57 -21.70 -20.90 -3.97
N LEU A 58 -21.45 -20.56 -2.69
CA LEU A 58 -21.93 -19.34 -2.08
C LEU A 58 -21.29 -18.10 -2.74
N SER A 59 -22.11 -17.06 -2.89
CA SER A 59 -21.69 -15.73 -3.30
C SER A 59 -20.71 -15.10 -2.28
N PHE A 60 -20.03 -14.02 -2.69
CA PHE A 60 -19.17 -13.26 -1.78
C PHE A 60 -19.95 -12.78 -0.54
N ASP A 61 -21.14 -12.20 -0.74
CA ASP A 61 -21.98 -11.69 0.35
C ASP A 61 -22.37 -12.80 1.34
N GLU A 62 -22.78 -13.97 0.86
CA GLU A 62 -23.12 -15.10 1.71
C GLU A 62 -21.92 -15.62 2.51
N LYS A 63 -20.74 -15.66 1.89
CA LYS A 63 -19.49 -16.03 2.58
C LYS A 63 -19.15 -14.98 3.64
N PHE A 64 -19.17 -13.69 3.29
CA PHE A 64 -18.89 -12.59 4.21
C PHE A 64 -19.85 -12.60 5.41
N ASN A 65 -21.14 -12.74 5.15
CA ASN A 65 -22.16 -12.87 6.19
C ASN A 65 -21.94 -14.10 7.07
N GLY A 66 -21.61 -15.24 6.47
CA GLY A 66 -21.47 -16.50 7.18
C GLY A 66 -20.25 -16.61 8.08
N ILE A 67 -19.08 -16.15 7.62
CA ILE A 67 -17.81 -16.37 8.33
C ILE A 67 -17.23 -15.11 8.98
N VAL A 68 -17.75 -13.92 8.66
CA VAL A 68 -17.31 -12.66 9.28
C VAL A 68 -18.41 -12.09 10.18
N ILE A 69 -19.61 -11.85 9.64
CA ILE A 69 -20.67 -11.11 10.35
C ILE A 69 -21.40 -11.97 11.38
N SER A 70 -21.90 -13.14 10.98
CA SER A 70 -22.69 -14.03 11.83
C SER A 70 -21.93 -14.45 13.11
N PRO A 71 -20.61 -14.77 13.06
CA PRO A 71 -19.83 -15.05 14.25
C PRO A 71 -19.74 -13.87 15.22
N LEU A 72 -19.57 -12.64 14.72
CA LEU A 72 -19.54 -11.42 15.56
C LEU A 72 -20.87 -11.22 16.30
N GLN A 73 -21.99 -11.42 15.60
CA GLN A 73 -23.32 -11.33 16.19
C GLN A 73 -23.54 -12.42 17.24
N LYS A 74 -23.24 -13.68 16.90
CA LYS A 74 -23.42 -14.83 17.79
C LYS A 74 -22.61 -14.73 19.07
N LEU A 75 -21.38 -14.20 18.98
CA LEU A 75 -20.49 -14.05 20.12
C LEU A 75 -20.62 -12.70 20.84
N ASN A 76 -21.49 -11.80 20.34
CA ASN A 76 -21.67 -10.45 20.88
C ASN A 76 -20.33 -9.68 20.97
N ARG A 77 -19.54 -9.73 19.89
CA ARG A 77 -18.21 -9.10 19.82
C ARG A 77 -18.20 -8.01 18.76
N ASP A 78 -17.56 -6.91 19.10
CA ASP A 78 -17.32 -5.82 18.16
C ASP A 78 -15.92 -5.96 17.54
N ALA A 79 -15.81 -5.61 16.26
CA ALA A 79 -14.60 -5.72 15.48
C ALA A 79 -14.38 -4.51 14.58
N ILE A 80 -13.12 -4.31 14.22
CA ILE A 80 -12.69 -3.33 13.22
C ILE A 80 -12.06 -4.09 12.07
N LEU A 81 -12.44 -3.74 10.85
CA LEU A 81 -11.83 -4.23 9.62
C LEU A 81 -11.16 -3.06 8.90
N ILE A 82 -9.86 -3.16 8.70
CA ILE A 82 -9.09 -2.23 7.87
C ILE A 82 -8.89 -2.85 6.50
N ILE A 83 -9.39 -2.18 5.47
CA ILE A 83 -9.18 -2.52 4.07
C ILE A 83 -8.23 -1.49 3.49
N ASP A 84 -7.07 -1.92 3.05
CA ASP A 84 -6.02 -1.03 2.56
C ASP A 84 -5.83 -1.20 1.05
N ALA A 85 -5.63 -0.08 0.36
CA ALA A 85 -5.48 0.02 -1.10
C ALA A 85 -6.62 -0.59 -1.92
N LEU A 86 -7.88 -0.29 -1.59
CA LEU A 86 -9.07 -0.86 -2.24
C LEU A 86 -9.10 -0.71 -3.78
N ASP A 87 -8.47 0.33 -4.34
CA ASP A 87 -8.32 0.54 -5.79
C ASP A 87 -7.40 -0.49 -6.47
N GLU A 88 -6.59 -1.22 -5.69
CA GLU A 88 -5.76 -2.32 -6.16
C GLU A 88 -6.50 -3.66 -6.21
N CYS A 89 -7.73 -3.73 -5.68
CA CYS A 89 -8.59 -4.88 -5.90
C CYS A 89 -8.91 -4.99 -7.40
N ASP A 90 -8.56 -6.12 -7.98
CA ASP A 90 -8.90 -6.48 -9.33
C ASP A 90 -10.43 -6.45 -9.52
N ASN A 91 -10.85 -5.97 -10.69
CA ASN A 91 -12.23 -5.87 -11.09
C ASN A 91 -12.52 -6.55 -12.44
N GLU A 92 -11.63 -7.42 -12.95
CA GLU A 92 -11.83 -8.15 -14.21
C GLU A 92 -13.15 -8.94 -14.25
N HIS A 93 -13.73 -9.29 -13.10
CA HIS A 93 -15.00 -10.02 -12.98
C HIS A 93 -16.05 -9.34 -12.08
N GLY A 94 -15.92 -8.05 -11.77
CA GLY A 94 -16.85 -7.37 -10.86
C GLY A 94 -16.63 -7.73 -9.38
N SER A 95 -15.53 -8.38 -9.04
CA SER A 95 -15.16 -8.77 -7.66
C SER A 95 -15.12 -7.57 -6.72
N ARG A 96 -14.63 -6.42 -7.19
CA ARG A 96 -14.61 -5.18 -6.41
C ARG A 96 -16.04 -4.67 -6.18
N ASP A 97 -16.89 -4.75 -7.18
CA ASP A 97 -18.31 -4.37 -7.06
C ASP A 97 -19.05 -5.27 -6.05
N GLU A 98 -18.80 -6.58 -6.07
CA GLU A 98 -19.36 -7.52 -5.08
C GLU A 98 -18.93 -7.18 -3.65
N LEU A 99 -17.65 -6.90 -3.44
CA LEU A 99 -17.12 -6.45 -2.16
C LEU A 99 -17.80 -5.17 -1.70
N LEU A 100 -17.81 -4.15 -2.55
CA LEU A 100 -18.44 -2.85 -2.25
C LEU A 100 -19.92 -3.02 -1.88
N ASN A 101 -20.67 -3.85 -2.60
CA ASN A 101 -22.07 -4.15 -2.31
C ASN A 101 -22.23 -4.85 -0.96
N ALA A 102 -21.39 -5.84 -0.64
CA ALA A 102 -21.42 -6.52 0.65
C ALA A 102 -21.10 -5.56 1.81
N LEU A 103 -20.11 -4.68 1.65
CA LEU A 103 -19.77 -3.66 2.67
C LEU A 103 -20.94 -2.69 2.88
N HIS A 104 -21.61 -2.27 1.82
CA HIS A 104 -22.79 -1.41 1.90
C HIS A 104 -23.96 -2.10 2.65
N GLY A 105 -24.23 -3.37 2.34
CA GLY A 105 -25.29 -4.14 3.01
C GLY A 105 -25.07 -4.28 4.53
N GLN A 106 -23.81 -4.30 4.97
CA GLN A 106 -23.49 -4.39 6.40
C GLN A 106 -23.63 -3.09 7.18
N GLN A 107 -23.54 -1.93 6.52
CA GLN A 107 -23.63 -0.63 7.17
C GLN A 107 -24.95 -0.46 7.95
N PHE A 108 -26.04 -1.04 7.44
CA PHE A 108 -27.36 -0.97 8.08
C PHE A 108 -27.68 -2.20 8.95
N SER A 109 -27.01 -3.33 8.69
CA SER A 109 -27.41 -4.63 9.24
C SER A 109 -26.58 -5.08 10.44
N SER A 110 -25.36 -4.57 10.62
CA SER A 110 -24.45 -5.05 11.67
C SER A 110 -23.72 -3.91 12.39
N PRO A 111 -24.18 -3.47 13.60
CA PRO A 111 -23.49 -2.42 14.36
C PRO A 111 -22.14 -2.86 14.94
N ARG A 112 -21.78 -4.15 14.78
CA ARG A 112 -20.61 -4.77 15.41
C ARG A 112 -19.34 -4.70 14.59
N LEU A 113 -19.45 -4.54 13.27
CA LEU A 113 -18.29 -4.41 12.40
C LEU A 113 -18.15 -2.97 11.96
N ARG A 114 -17.03 -2.33 12.35
CA ARG A 114 -16.66 -1.02 11.84
C ARG A 114 -15.59 -1.18 10.77
N ILE A 115 -15.79 -0.54 9.62
CA ILE A 115 -14.88 -0.69 8.48
C ILE A 115 -14.18 0.65 8.25
N LEU A 116 -12.86 0.58 8.07
CA LEU A 116 -12.05 1.67 7.55
C LEU A 116 -11.44 1.19 6.24
N ALA A 117 -11.71 1.88 5.14
CA ALA A 117 -11.14 1.58 3.84
C ALA A 117 -10.29 2.75 3.35
N THR A 118 -9.10 2.45 2.79
CA THR A 118 -8.26 3.41 2.07
C THR A 118 -8.20 3.01 0.60
N GLY A 119 -7.95 4.00 -0.27
CA GLY A 119 -7.74 3.74 -1.69
C GLY A 119 -7.78 5.03 -2.49
N ARG A 120 -7.28 4.97 -3.72
CA ARG A 120 -7.43 6.08 -4.68
C ARG A 120 -8.90 6.26 -5.03
N PRO A 121 -9.34 7.49 -5.27
CA PRO A 121 -10.76 7.76 -5.47
C PRO A 121 -11.08 7.54 -6.97
N GLU A 122 -10.96 6.30 -7.41
CA GLU A 122 -11.37 5.80 -8.73
C GLU A 122 -12.89 5.99 -8.91
N PHE A 123 -13.36 5.93 -10.16
CA PHE A 123 -14.73 6.31 -10.49
C PHE A 123 -15.79 5.49 -9.75
N ASP A 124 -15.66 4.16 -9.75
CA ASP A 124 -16.56 3.23 -9.09
C ASP A 124 -16.54 3.38 -7.55
N ILE A 125 -15.35 3.51 -6.95
CA ILE A 125 -15.21 3.76 -5.51
C ILE A 125 -15.90 5.07 -5.11
N LYS A 126 -15.73 6.14 -5.90
CA LYS A 126 -16.43 7.43 -5.70
C LYS A 126 -17.95 7.28 -5.83
N GLN A 127 -18.42 6.54 -6.84
CA GLN A 127 -19.86 6.32 -7.04
C GLN A 127 -20.46 5.53 -5.89
N TRP A 128 -19.79 4.48 -5.45
CA TRP A 128 -20.19 3.69 -4.29
C TRP A 128 -20.25 4.53 -3.03
N ALA A 129 -19.21 5.31 -2.73
CA ALA A 129 -19.18 6.14 -1.52
C ALA A 129 -20.32 7.16 -1.48
N ARG A 130 -20.64 7.78 -2.63
CA ARG A 130 -21.78 8.72 -2.77
C ARG A 130 -23.13 8.05 -2.53
N ARG A 131 -23.30 6.79 -2.93
CA ARG A 131 -24.55 6.03 -2.76
C ARG A 131 -24.69 5.45 -1.36
N SER A 132 -23.58 5.22 -0.67
CA SER A 132 -23.55 4.45 0.57
C SER A 132 -23.72 5.29 1.84
N ASP A 133 -23.88 6.61 1.75
CA ASP A 133 -23.91 7.51 2.93
C ASP A 133 -22.75 7.24 3.91
N VAL A 134 -21.60 6.85 3.37
CA VAL A 134 -20.39 6.59 4.15
C VAL A 134 -19.66 7.90 4.40
N GLN A 135 -19.00 7.99 5.56
CA GLN A 135 -18.05 9.06 5.84
C GLN A 135 -16.87 8.93 4.86
N TYR A 136 -16.82 9.82 3.87
CA TYR A 136 -15.72 9.90 2.92
C TYR A 136 -14.83 11.09 3.27
N ALA A 137 -13.55 10.83 3.51
CA ALA A 137 -12.56 11.85 3.71
C ALA A 137 -11.52 11.79 2.58
N ASN A 138 -11.26 12.91 1.93
CA ASN A 138 -10.19 13.02 0.97
C ASN A 138 -8.91 13.42 1.70
N PHE A 139 -7.89 12.55 1.66
CA PHE A 139 -6.60 12.82 2.29
C PHE A 139 -5.93 14.11 1.81
N ALA A 140 -6.11 14.50 0.54
CA ALA A 140 -5.58 15.76 0.03
C ALA A 140 -6.19 16.98 0.75
N GLN A 141 -7.42 16.86 1.28
CA GLN A 141 -8.09 17.90 2.05
C GLN A 141 -7.70 17.88 3.54
N LEU A 142 -7.16 16.77 4.04
CA LEU A 142 -6.78 16.58 5.44
C LEU A 142 -5.29 16.84 5.72
N GLU A 143 -4.39 16.37 4.85
CA GLU A 143 -2.92 16.36 5.08
C GLU A 143 -2.11 16.72 3.81
N GLY A 144 -2.78 17.00 2.68
CA GLY A 144 -2.13 17.32 1.41
C GLY A 144 -1.71 18.78 1.27
N SER A 145 -1.46 19.49 2.36
CA SER A 145 -1.03 20.88 2.25
C SER A 145 0.47 20.91 1.89
N SER A 146 0.86 21.84 1.03
CA SER A 146 2.29 22.07 0.72
C SER A 146 3.13 22.33 1.97
N LYS A 147 2.50 22.73 3.09
CA LYS A 147 3.17 22.98 4.37
C LYS A 147 3.68 21.71 5.04
N ASP A 148 2.97 20.59 4.95
CA ASP A 148 3.39 19.34 5.60
C ASP A 148 4.61 18.75 4.87
N VAL A 149 4.62 18.86 3.54
CA VAL A 149 5.78 18.58 2.71
C VAL A 149 6.95 19.53 3.02
N GLU A 150 6.70 20.83 3.18
CA GLU A 150 7.73 21.80 3.58
C GLU A 150 8.35 21.43 4.93
N MET A 151 7.52 21.08 5.91
CA MET A 151 7.95 20.67 7.25
C MET A 151 8.77 19.38 7.20
N TYR A 152 8.35 18.41 6.38
CA TYR A 152 9.10 17.18 6.15
C TYR A 152 10.49 17.44 5.57
N ILE A 153 10.61 18.28 4.53
CA ILE A 153 11.91 18.64 3.94
C ILE A 153 12.81 19.32 4.97
N LYS A 154 12.26 20.31 5.69
CA LYS A 154 13.00 21.06 6.72
C LYS A 154 13.55 20.14 7.80
N HIS A 155 12.76 19.16 8.21
CA HIS A 155 13.19 18.16 9.18
C HIS A 155 14.23 17.19 8.60
N ARG A 156 14.01 16.64 7.40
CA ARG A 156 14.92 15.66 6.78
C ARG A 156 16.29 16.23 6.46
N LEU A 157 16.35 17.50 6.08
CA LEU A 157 17.57 18.21 5.72
C LEU A 157 17.99 19.20 6.80
N GLN A 158 17.68 18.95 8.08
CA GLN A 158 17.98 19.85 9.20
C GLN A 158 19.47 20.24 9.28
N ASP A 159 20.37 19.34 8.87
CA ASP A 159 21.82 19.55 8.85
C ASP A 159 22.31 20.35 7.62
N LEU A 160 21.41 20.61 6.65
CA LEU A 160 21.67 21.33 5.41
C LEU A 160 20.69 22.53 5.23
N PRO A 161 20.70 23.52 6.15
CA PRO A 161 19.69 24.60 6.16
C PRO A 161 19.63 25.42 4.87
N ASN A 162 20.77 25.63 4.21
CA ASN A 162 20.83 26.37 2.94
C ASN A 162 20.15 25.62 1.77
N ILE A 163 19.96 24.31 1.90
CA ILE A 163 19.36 23.46 0.84
C ILE A 163 17.86 23.29 1.06
N GLN A 164 17.37 23.30 2.30
CA GLN A 164 15.95 23.11 2.64
C GLN A 164 15.02 24.01 1.81
N ASP A 165 15.24 25.33 1.86
CA ASP A 165 14.39 26.30 1.18
C ASP A 165 14.51 26.20 -0.34
N ARG A 166 15.72 25.95 -0.85
CA ARG A 166 15.98 25.80 -2.28
C ARG A 166 15.29 24.57 -2.85
N LEU A 167 15.41 23.43 -2.15
CA LEU A 167 14.74 22.21 -2.54
C LEU A 167 13.23 22.45 -2.54
N TYR A 168 12.65 22.96 -1.45
CA TYR A 168 11.22 23.23 -1.39
C TYR A 168 10.71 24.08 -2.56
N GLN A 169 11.46 25.10 -3.00
CA GLN A 169 11.06 25.90 -4.16
C GLN A 169 10.99 25.10 -5.48
N VAL A 170 11.83 24.08 -5.63
CA VAL A 170 11.78 23.14 -6.76
C VAL A 170 10.54 22.26 -6.66
N ILE A 171 10.20 21.79 -5.45
CA ILE A 171 9.19 20.75 -5.24
C ILE A 171 7.80 21.28 -4.95
N LYS A 172 7.63 22.59 -4.74
CA LYS A 172 6.32 23.20 -4.40
C LYS A 172 5.22 22.91 -5.43
N HIS A 173 5.60 22.54 -6.65
CA HIS A 173 4.68 22.16 -7.73
C HIS A 173 4.36 20.67 -7.76
N ALA A 174 4.89 19.87 -6.83
CA ALA A 174 4.61 18.45 -6.69
C ALA A 174 3.28 18.18 -5.96
N ASP A 175 2.39 19.17 -5.86
CA ASP A 175 1.02 19.09 -5.30
C ASP A 175 0.91 18.32 -3.97
N GLY A 176 1.89 18.51 -3.07
CA GLY A 176 1.88 17.88 -1.75
C GLY A 176 2.18 16.38 -1.75
N VAL A 177 2.68 15.81 -2.84
CA VAL A 177 2.98 14.38 -2.93
C VAL A 177 4.29 14.06 -2.18
N PHE A 178 4.17 13.43 -1.01
CA PHE A 178 5.30 13.07 -0.13
C PHE A 178 6.38 12.21 -0.79
N ILE A 179 6.02 11.34 -1.74
CA ILE A 179 7.03 10.51 -2.42
C ILE A 179 8.05 11.37 -3.17
N TRP A 180 7.62 12.53 -3.69
CA TRP A 180 8.50 13.48 -4.34
C TRP A 180 9.52 14.00 -3.33
N ALA A 181 9.02 14.51 -2.19
CA ALA A 181 9.84 15.05 -1.12
C ALA A 181 10.83 14.02 -0.56
N ARG A 182 10.39 12.77 -0.36
CA ARG A 182 11.25 11.67 0.09
C ARG A 182 12.40 11.42 -0.87
N ILE A 183 12.08 11.10 -2.14
CA ILE A 183 13.10 10.76 -3.14
C ILE A 183 14.07 11.92 -3.32
N ALA A 184 13.59 13.16 -3.40
CA ALA A 184 14.46 14.30 -3.59
C ALA A 184 15.39 14.56 -2.40
N CYS A 185 14.92 14.36 -1.15
CA CYS A 185 15.80 14.39 0.02
C CYS A 185 16.87 13.28 -0.06
N ASP A 186 16.48 12.07 -0.44
CA ASP A 186 17.42 10.95 -0.56
C ASP A 186 18.46 11.20 -1.67
N LEU A 187 18.09 11.87 -2.77
CA LEU A 187 19.03 12.30 -3.80
C LEU A 187 20.00 13.37 -3.29
N VAL A 188 19.50 14.34 -2.52
CA VAL A 188 20.34 15.38 -1.90
C VAL A 188 21.35 14.76 -0.93
N ASP A 189 20.93 13.84 -0.07
CA ASP A 189 21.79 13.16 0.91
C ASP A 189 22.94 12.38 0.25
N ASN A 190 22.74 11.91 -0.99
CA ASN A 190 23.71 11.09 -1.72
C ASN A 190 24.44 11.83 -2.85
N SER A 191 24.14 13.11 -3.11
CA SER A 191 24.72 13.87 -4.21
C SER A 191 25.99 14.63 -3.79
N ALA A 192 27.05 14.49 -4.59
CA ALA A 192 28.23 15.35 -4.47
C ALA A 192 28.03 16.73 -5.11
N ASP A 193 27.10 16.86 -6.06
CA ASP A 193 26.76 18.10 -6.76
C ASP A 193 25.29 18.44 -6.49
N ILE A 194 25.04 19.10 -5.37
CA ILE A 194 23.68 19.46 -4.94
C ILE A 194 23.12 20.57 -5.85
N ASP A 195 23.95 21.51 -6.30
CA ASP A 195 23.51 22.63 -7.14
C ASP A 195 23.03 22.12 -8.51
N GLY A 196 23.80 21.25 -9.16
CA GLY A 196 23.40 20.63 -10.42
C GLY A 196 22.17 19.72 -10.27
N LEU A 197 22.04 19.00 -9.14
CA LEU A 197 20.85 18.21 -8.85
C LEU A 197 19.59 19.09 -8.73
N LEU A 198 19.67 20.20 -7.98
CA LEU A 198 18.54 21.12 -7.81
C LEU A 198 18.14 21.78 -9.13
N GLU A 199 19.10 22.14 -9.98
CA GLU A 199 18.84 22.65 -11.32
C GLU A 199 18.14 21.60 -12.19
N GLU A 200 18.61 20.34 -12.16
CA GLU A 200 18.00 19.24 -12.90
C GLU A 200 16.56 18.98 -12.44
N LEU A 201 16.33 18.84 -11.14
CA LEU A 201 15.00 18.64 -10.56
C LEU A 201 14.04 19.81 -10.85
N GLY A 202 14.56 21.03 -11.04
CA GLY A 202 13.79 22.22 -11.40
C GLY A 202 13.27 22.25 -12.84
N LYS A 203 13.72 21.35 -13.72
CA LYS A 203 13.34 21.34 -15.14
C LYS A 203 11.91 20.84 -15.37
N GLU A 204 11.50 19.85 -14.61
CA GLU A 204 10.19 19.23 -14.74
C GLU A 204 9.74 18.65 -13.41
N VAL A 205 8.50 18.96 -13.02
CA VAL A 205 7.92 18.46 -11.77
C VAL A 205 6.91 17.36 -12.11
N SER A 206 7.44 16.17 -12.37
CA SER A 206 6.67 14.94 -12.57
C SER A 206 7.32 13.78 -11.82
N LEU A 207 6.53 12.77 -11.44
CA LEU A 207 7.07 11.57 -10.81
C LEU A 207 7.97 10.81 -11.77
N ASP A 208 7.57 10.65 -13.03
CA ASP A 208 8.38 9.99 -14.06
C ASP A 208 9.75 10.65 -14.24
N PHE A 209 9.79 11.98 -14.29
CA PHE A 209 11.06 12.71 -14.36
C PHE A 209 11.91 12.52 -13.09
N LEU A 210 11.30 12.59 -11.91
CA LEU A 210 12.00 12.33 -10.64
C LEU A 210 12.62 10.93 -10.60
N TYR A 211 11.87 9.90 -11.02
CA TYR A 211 12.36 8.53 -11.13
C TYR A 211 13.52 8.42 -12.13
N LYS A 212 13.43 9.10 -13.27
CA LYS A 212 14.53 9.15 -14.26
C LYS A 212 15.79 9.80 -13.68
N VAL A 213 15.66 10.91 -12.95
CA VAL A 213 16.80 11.57 -12.29
C VAL A 213 17.42 10.63 -11.25
N ALA A 214 16.60 10.01 -10.40
CA ALA A 214 17.07 9.08 -9.38
C ALA A 214 17.77 7.85 -9.96
N LEU A 215 17.24 7.25 -11.03
CA LEU A 215 17.89 6.15 -11.74
C LEU A 215 19.24 6.56 -12.33
N ARG A 216 19.32 7.74 -12.97
CA ARG A 216 20.58 8.26 -13.55
C ARG A 216 21.65 8.53 -12.51
N GLN A 217 21.27 8.96 -11.30
CA GLN A 217 22.22 9.17 -10.21
C GLN A 217 22.65 7.84 -9.56
N SER A 218 21.74 6.88 -9.48
CA SER A 218 21.99 5.59 -8.80
C SER A 218 22.84 4.64 -9.64
N ILE A 219 22.66 4.65 -10.97
CA ILE A 219 23.30 3.70 -11.89
C ILE A 219 24.63 4.26 -12.42
N PRO A 220 25.79 3.61 -12.15
CA PRO A 220 27.07 4.05 -12.68
C PRO A 220 27.12 4.03 -14.22
N ARG A 221 27.86 4.96 -14.85
CA ARG A 221 27.93 5.09 -16.32
C ARG A 221 28.69 3.99 -17.05
N ASN A 222 29.41 3.11 -16.34
CA ASN A 222 30.18 2.04 -16.98
C ASN A 222 29.27 0.86 -17.33
N GLU A 223 29.45 0.31 -18.54
CA GLU A 223 28.58 -0.74 -19.10
C GLU A 223 28.45 -1.97 -18.19
N ARG A 224 29.54 -2.41 -17.55
CA ARG A 224 29.53 -3.58 -16.66
C ARG A 224 28.63 -3.38 -15.45
N SER A 225 28.66 -2.19 -14.84
CA SER A 225 27.80 -1.84 -13.71
C SER A 225 26.36 -1.66 -14.17
N GLN A 226 26.12 -0.98 -15.30
CA GLN A 226 24.78 -0.85 -15.87
C GLN A 226 24.13 -2.22 -16.09
N GLN A 227 24.88 -3.16 -16.67
CA GLN A 227 24.38 -4.51 -16.88
C GLN A 227 24.02 -5.21 -15.56
N ALA A 228 24.84 -5.06 -14.51
CA ALA A 228 24.55 -5.65 -13.20
C ALA A 228 23.29 -5.02 -12.56
N PHE A 229 23.15 -3.70 -12.62
CA PHE A 229 21.95 -2.99 -12.15
C PHE A 229 20.69 -3.43 -12.92
N THR A 230 20.77 -3.50 -14.25
CA THR A 230 19.68 -3.98 -15.10
C THR A 230 19.28 -5.40 -14.74
N THR A 231 20.23 -6.31 -14.50
CA THR A 231 19.92 -7.67 -14.07
C THR A 231 19.19 -7.70 -12.73
N VAL A 232 19.64 -6.93 -11.72
CA VAL A 232 18.95 -6.86 -10.42
C VAL A 232 17.54 -6.30 -10.58
N LEU A 233 17.38 -5.21 -11.33
CA LEU A 233 16.06 -4.64 -11.62
C LEU A 233 15.15 -5.63 -12.35
N GLN A 234 15.67 -6.38 -13.33
CA GLN A 234 14.92 -7.44 -14.01
C GLN A 234 14.46 -8.53 -13.06
N MET A 235 15.31 -8.95 -12.11
CA MET A 235 14.94 -9.93 -11.10
C MET A 235 13.82 -9.40 -10.18
N VAL A 236 13.93 -8.14 -9.74
CA VAL A 236 12.90 -7.49 -8.92
C VAL A 236 11.57 -7.39 -9.69
N LEU A 237 11.60 -6.93 -10.95
CA LEU A 237 10.41 -6.75 -11.77
C LEU A 237 9.76 -8.08 -12.23
N ALA A 238 10.56 -9.13 -12.42
CA ALA A 238 10.05 -10.44 -12.82
C ALA A 238 9.56 -11.28 -11.64
N ALA A 239 9.88 -10.89 -10.41
CA ALA A 239 9.44 -11.62 -9.23
C ALA A 239 7.93 -11.45 -9.02
N ARG A 240 7.24 -12.58 -8.81
CA ARG A 240 5.80 -12.57 -8.48
C ARG A 240 5.53 -12.00 -7.09
N GLU A 241 6.50 -12.07 -6.18
CA GLU A 241 6.40 -11.58 -4.81
C GLU A 241 7.74 -10.91 -4.45
N PRO A 242 7.75 -9.91 -3.54
CA PRO A 242 8.98 -9.24 -3.14
C PRO A 242 10.05 -10.23 -2.67
N LEU A 243 11.24 -10.16 -3.28
CA LEU A 243 12.37 -11.00 -2.91
C LEU A 243 13.26 -10.28 -1.89
N SER A 244 13.68 -11.01 -0.85
CA SER A 244 14.73 -10.53 0.04
C SER A 244 16.06 -10.40 -0.69
N ILE A 245 16.97 -9.56 -0.17
CA ILE A 245 18.34 -9.41 -0.71
C ILE A 245 19.03 -10.78 -0.79
N ALA A 246 18.88 -11.64 0.21
CA ALA A 246 19.45 -12.99 0.21
C ALA A 246 18.89 -13.89 -0.93
N GLN A 247 17.60 -13.75 -1.25
CA GLN A 247 17.00 -14.48 -2.37
C GLN A 247 17.48 -13.93 -3.73
N LEU A 248 17.54 -12.61 -3.89
CA LEU A 248 18.08 -11.97 -5.08
C LEU A 248 19.56 -12.34 -5.30
N GLU A 249 20.33 -12.41 -4.23
CA GLU A 249 21.73 -12.82 -4.22
C GLU A 249 21.90 -14.26 -4.70
N LEU A 250 21.04 -15.18 -4.25
CA LEU A 250 21.02 -16.57 -4.70
C LEU A 250 20.65 -16.73 -6.18
N LEU A 251 19.75 -15.88 -6.69
CA LEU A 251 19.29 -15.91 -8.07
C LEU A 251 20.22 -15.15 -9.03
N SER A 252 21.07 -14.28 -8.50
CA SER A 252 21.91 -13.40 -9.30
C SER A 252 22.99 -14.18 -10.05
N PRO A 253 23.17 -13.92 -11.37
CA PRO A 253 24.29 -14.47 -12.12
C PRO A 253 25.64 -13.85 -11.72
N LYS A 254 25.62 -12.78 -10.90
CA LYS A 254 26.81 -12.10 -10.35
C LYS A 254 26.64 -11.91 -8.83
N PRO A 255 26.88 -12.95 -8.02
CA PRO A 255 26.87 -12.83 -6.57
C PRO A 255 27.93 -11.84 -6.06
N GLY A 256 27.65 -11.17 -4.96
CA GLY A 256 28.48 -10.21 -4.23
C GLY A 256 28.15 -8.75 -4.52
N LEU A 257 27.25 -8.50 -5.48
CA LEU A 257 26.90 -7.15 -5.94
C LEU A 257 25.48 -6.73 -5.60
N VAL A 258 24.58 -7.66 -5.26
CA VAL A 258 23.15 -7.36 -5.12
C VAL A 258 22.90 -6.38 -4.00
N GLU A 259 23.46 -6.61 -2.81
CA GLU A 259 23.28 -5.72 -1.66
C GLU A 259 23.71 -4.29 -1.96
N GLY A 260 24.89 -4.11 -2.59
CA GLY A 260 25.39 -2.79 -2.98
C GLY A 260 24.52 -2.12 -4.05
N ILE A 261 23.96 -2.89 -4.98
CA ILE A 261 23.04 -2.39 -6.01
C ILE A 261 21.70 -1.97 -5.40
N VAL A 262 21.07 -2.84 -4.61
CA VAL A 262 19.79 -2.57 -3.93
C VAL A 262 19.92 -1.37 -3.00
N THR A 263 21.02 -1.26 -2.26
CA THR A 263 21.29 -0.10 -1.40
C THR A 263 21.37 1.19 -2.21
N ARG A 264 22.06 1.18 -3.36
CA ARG A 264 22.14 2.36 -4.26
C ARG A 264 20.81 2.70 -4.90
N LEU A 265 19.93 1.72 -5.11
CA LEU A 265 18.58 1.91 -5.60
C LEU A 265 17.59 2.24 -4.46
N GLY A 266 18.03 2.38 -3.21
CA GLY A 266 17.14 2.54 -2.05
C GLY A 266 16.25 3.80 -2.06
N ALA A 267 16.59 4.82 -2.84
CA ALA A 267 15.68 5.95 -3.07
C ALA A 267 14.45 5.53 -3.90
N LEU A 268 14.62 4.52 -4.76
CA LEU A 268 13.65 4.05 -5.76
C LEU A 268 12.86 2.82 -5.32
N LEU A 269 13.47 1.96 -4.49
CA LEU A 269 12.91 0.75 -3.91
C LEU A 269 12.33 1.04 -2.52
#